data_AF-A0A0M1JFY3-F1
#
_entry.id   AF-A0A0M1JFY3-F1
#
_cell.length_a   1.000
_cell.length_b   1.000
_cell.length_c   1.000
_cell.angle_alpha   90.00
_cell.angle_beta   90.00
_cell.angle_gamma   90.00
#
_symmetry.space_group_name_H-M   'P 1'
#
loop_
_entity.id
_entity.type
_entity.pdbx_description
1 polymer ?
#
loop_
_entity_poly.entity_id
_entity_poly.type
_entity_poly.pdbx_seq_one_letter_code
_entity_poly.pdbx_strand_id
1 'polypeptide(L)' 'METYEVIEVIENKPRFQWKESGYKLGEDVYAAFGKTNIGRLLSIFFVYTQDRRAIIVSARDMSDKERKKYVR' A
#
# COMPACT_ATOMS: atom_id res chain seq x y z
N MET A 1 -1.12 -6.73 12.35
CA MET A 1 -1.42 -5.39 11.81
C MET A 1 -2.91 -5.26 11.85
N GLU A 2 -3.39 -4.18 12.42
CA GLU A 2 -4.82 -3.95 12.60
C GLU A 2 -5.40 -3.22 11.38
N THR A 3 -6.69 -3.43 11.07
CA THR A 3 -7.33 -2.84 9.89
C THR A 3 -7.29 -1.31 9.90
N TYR A 4 -7.34 -0.68 11.09
CA TYR A 4 -7.26 0.78 11.21
C TYR A 4 -5.89 1.32 10.76
N GLU A 5 -4.81 0.56 10.94
CA GLU A 5 -3.47 0.98 10.52
C GLU A 5 -3.34 1.08 8.99
N VAL A 6 -4.12 0.27 8.24
CA VAL A 6 -4.24 0.40 6.77
C VAL A 6 -4.80 1.78 6.43
N ILE A 7 -5.90 2.15 7.09
CA ILE A 7 -6.64 3.38 6.83
C ILE A 7 -5.75 4.58 7.15
N GLU A 8 -5.10 4.58 8.32
CA GLU A 8 -4.19 5.65 8.72
C GLU A 8 -3.09 5.89 7.67
N VAL A 9 -2.47 4.82 7.15
CA VAL A 9 -1.42 4.96 6.13
C VAL A 9 -1.97 5.52 4.82
N ILE A 10 -3.18 5.12 4.42
CA ILE A 10 -3.84 5.62 3.20
C ILE A 10 -4.22 7.10 3.35
N GLU A 11 -4.68 7.52 4.52
CA GLU A 11 -5.01 8.92 4.82
C GLU A 11 -3.77 9.81 4.94
N ASN A 12 -2.65 9.26 5.45
CA ASN A 12 -1.38 9.95 5.63
C ASN A 12 -0.60 10.21 4.34
N LYS A 13 -1.28 10.33 3.19
CA LYS A 13 -0.73 10.61 1.86
C LYS A 13 0.43 9.65 1.52
N PRO A 14 0.16 8.35 1.40
CA PRO A 14 1.20 7.36 1.16
C PRO A 14 1.81 7.55 -0.22
N ARG A 15 3.00 7.00 -0.39
CA ARG A 15 3.62 6.91 -1.70
C ARG A 15 3.06 5.70 -2.45
N PHE A 16 2.29 5.97 -3.50
CA PHE A 16 1.77 4.93 -4.40
C PHE A 16 2.80 4.50 -5.44
N GLN A 17 2.85 3.21 -5.71
CA GLN A 17 3.68 2.63 -6.75
C GLN A 17 2.96 1.47 -7.43
N TRP A 18 2.93 1.49 -8.76
CA TRP A 18 2.52 0.34 -9.56
C TRP A 18 3.57 -0.78 -9.45
N LYS A 19 3.12 -2.01 -9.21
CA LYS A 19 4.00 -3.18 -9.04
C LYS A 19 3.97 -4.11 -10.23
N GLU A 20 2.78 -4.50 -10.66
CA GLU A 20 2.60 -5.54 -11.65
C GLU A 20 1.29 -5.34 -12.41
N SER A 21 1.29 -5.66 -13.70
CA SER A 21 0.07 -5.71 -14.51
C SER A 21 -0.75 -6.89 -14.05
N GLY A 22 -2.04 -6.67 -13.79
CA GLY A 22 -2.98 -7.78 -13.57
C GLY A 22 -3.08 -8.65 -14.83
N TYR A 23 -3.55 -9.89 -14.66
CA TYR A 23 -3.85 -10.77 -15.80
C TYR A 23 -5.02 -10.24 -16.65
N LYS A 24 -5.88 -9.39 -16.07
CA LYS A 24 -6.96 -8.67 -16.75
C LYS A 24 -6.77 -7.16 -16.65
N LEU A 25 -7.31 -6.44 -17.64
CA LEU A 25 -7.30 -4.99 -17.69
C LEU A 25 -8.07 -4.41 -16.48
N GLY A 26 -7.36 -3.69 -15.61
CA GLY A 26 -7.92 -3.11 -14.37
C GLY A 26 -7.80 -4.01 -13.14
N GLU A 27 -6.93 -5.02 -13.17
CA GLU A 27 -6.52 -5.82 -12.00
C GLU A 27 -5.05 -5.54 -11.61
N ASP A 28 -4.52 -4.37 -11.99
CA ASP A 28 -3.15 -3.98 -11.68
C ASP A 28 -2.92 -3.91 -10.17
N VAL A 29 -1.77 -4.44 -9.76
CA VAL A 29 -1.35 -4.46 -8.37
C VAL A 29 -0.58 -3.19 -8.08
N TYR A 30 -1.06 -2.46 -7.09
CA TYR A 30 -0.42 -1.28 -6.55
C TYR A 30 0.08 -1.55 -5.14
N ALA A 31 1.09 -0.77 -4.74
CA ALA A 31 1.57 -0.71 -3.39
C ALA A 31 1.50 0.72 -2.86
N ALA A 32 0.97 0.89 -1.66
CA ALA A 32 1.04 2.11 -0.87
C ALA A 32 2.08 1.94 0.25
N PHE A 33 3.01 2.88 0.32
CA PHE A 33 4.05 2.90 1.35
C PHE A 33 3.85 4.15 2.21
N GLY A 34 3.70 3.97 3.51
CA GLY A 34 3.57 5.11 4.42
C GLY A 34 3.71 4.73 5.88
N LYS A 35 3.36 5.68 6.74
CA LYS A 35 3.45 5.56 8.19
C LYS A 35 2.07 5.64 8.85
N THR A 36 1.85 4.83 9.87
CA THR A 36 0.72 4.98 10.80
C THR A 36 0.89 6.23 11.65
N ASN A 37 -0.14 6.61 12.41
CA ASN A 37 -0.10 7.76 13.31
C ASN A 37 0.96 7.61 14.41
N ILE A 38 1.22 6.37 14.83
CA ILE A 38 2.25 6.02 15.80
C ILE A 38 3.64 5.78 15.17
N GLY A 39 3.80 6.01 13.86
CA GLY A 39 5.08 5.95 13.16
C GLY A 39 5.49 4.57 12.63
N ARG A 40 4.62 3.56 12.65
CA ARG A 40 4.92 2.26 12.04
C ARG A 40 4.90 2.36 10.53
N LEU A 41 5.90 1.77 9.87
CA LEU A 41 6.05 1.81 8.43
C LEU A 41 5.44 0.57 7.79
N LEU A 42 4.42 0.76 6.95
CA LEU A 42 3.67 -0.33 6.35
C LEU A 42 3.75 -0.29 4.82
N SER A 43 3.84 -1.47 4.22
CA SER A 43 3.63 -1.74 2.80
C SER A 43 2.24 -2.35 2.63
N ILE A 44 1.37 -1.66 1.90
CA ILE A 44 -0.01 -2.10 1.64
C ILE A 44 -0.14 -2.40 0.15
N PHE A 45 -0.42 -3.66 -0.19
CA PHE A 45 -0.65 -4.10 -1.56
C PHE A 45 -2.14 -4.21 -1.82
N PHE A 46 -2.59 -3.62 -2.92
CA PHE A 46 -3.99 -3.60 -3.29
C PHE A 46 -4.17 -3.65 -4.80
N VAL A 47 -5.29 -4.20 -5.22
CA VAL A 47 -5.75 -4.13 -6.61
C VAL A 47 -6.62 -2.91 -6.76
N TYR A 48 -6.35 -2.10 -7.78
CA TYR A 48 -7.20 -0.96 -8.12
C TYR A 48 -8.16 -1.33 -9.24
N THR A 49 -9.42 -1.52 -8.85
CA THR A 49 -10.48 -1.96 -9.75
C THR A 49 -11.08 -0.80 -10.56
N GLN A 50 -11.75 -1.11 -11.68
CA GLN A 50 -12.27 -0.11 -12.60
C GLN A 50 -13.32 0.82 -11.98
N ASP A 51 -14.02 0.39 -10.94
CA ASP A 51 -14.98 1.21 -10.18
C ASP A 51 -14.33 2.05 -9.07
N ARG A 52 -13.00 2.20 -9.13
CA ARG A 52 -12.17 3.02 -8.23
C ARG A 52 -12.11 2.49 -6.80
N ARG A 53 -12.39 1.20 -6.59
CA ARG A 53 -12.18 0.54 -5.28
C ARG A 53 -10.77 -0.04 -5.20
N ALA A 54 -10.14 0.16 -4.04
CA ALA A 54 -8.90 -0.50 -3.66
C ALA A 54 -9.22 -1.77 -2.86
N ILE A 55 -8.98 -2.94 -3.45
CA ILE A 55 -9.13 -4.22 -2.75
C ILE A 55 -7.78 -4.55 -2.11
N ILE A 56 -7.70 -4.47 -0.78
CA ILE A 56 -6.47 -4.78 -0.05
C ILE A 56 -6.19 -6.28 -0.16
N VAL A 57 -5.07 -6.63 -0.78
CA VAL A 57 -4.62 -8.02 -0.94
C VAL A 57 -3.75 -8.41 0.25
N SER A 58 -2.86 -7.52 0.67
CA SER A 58 -2.01 -7.74 1.84
C SER A 58 -1.53 -6.43 2.43
N ALA A 59 -1.27 -6.43 3.73
CA ALA A 59 -0.60 -5.33 4.40
C ALA A 59 0.38 -5.89 5.44
N ARG A 60 1.59 -5.35 5.44
CA ARG A 60 2.70 -5.84 6.28
C ARG A 60 3.64 -4.71 6.66
N ASP A 61 4.45 -4.93 7.67
CA ASP A 61 5.56 -4.03 7.99
C ASP A 61 6.55 -3.96 6.81
N MET A 62 7.07 -2.76 6.55
CA MET A 62 8.10 -2.57 5.53
C MET A 62 9.38 -3.32 5.93
N SER A 63 9.95 -4.05 4.98
CA SER A 63 11.30 -4.58 5.04
C SER A 63 12.35 -3.45 5.01
N ASP A 64 13.57 -3.72 5.49
CA ASP A 64 14.66 -2.74 5.50
C ASP A 64 14.94 -2.13 4.11
N LYS A 65 14.77 -2.93 3.05
CA LYS A 65 14.93 -2.46 1.66
C LYS A 65 13.83 -1.48 1.27
N GLU A 66 12.57 -1.76 1.64
CA GLU A 66 11.43 -0.87 1.38
C GLU A 66 11.57 0.42 2.18
N ARG A 67 11.97 0.34 3.46
CA ARG A 67 12.24 1.51 4.31
C ARG A 67 13.25 2.45 3.65
N LYS A 68 14.41 1.93 3.24
CA LYS A 68 15.46 2.71 2.54
C LYS A 68 14.99 3.33 1.22
N LYS A 69 14.05 2.71 0.53
CA LYS A 69 13.58 3.15 -0.80
C LYS A 69 12.45 4.17 -0.75
N TYR A 70 11.54 4.03 0.21
CA TYR A 70 10.28 4.78 0.24
C TYR A 70 10.18 5.78 1.39
N VAL A 71 10.91 5.56 2.49
CA VAL A 71 10.98 6.50 3.60
C VAL A 71 12.21 7.35 3.38
N ARG A 72 11.99 8.59 2.95
CA ARG A 72 13.02 9.58 2.72
C ARG A 72 12.67 10.86 3.47
#